data_AF-U6KI39-F1
#
_entry.id   AF-U6KI39-F1
#
_cell.length_a   1.000
_cell.length_b   1.000
_cell.length_c   1.000
_cell.angle_alpha   90.00
_cell.angle_beta   90.00
_cell.angle_gamma   90.00
#
_symmetry.space_group_name_H-M   'P 1'
#
loop_
_entity.id
_entity.type
_entity.pdbx_description
1 polymer ?
#
loop_
_entity_poly.entity_id
_entity_poly.type
_entity_poly.pdbx_seq_one_letter_code
_entity_poly.pdbx_strand_id
1 'polypeptide(L)'
;MKRSQNIAQTIAESSAGSSGSPLTAVKTAIEDSVSALSRLYEASRKYGLSLAQGVQKERPPFFSEEEMQLLEDDLGKGFREFMDFREQNMKSSFPIFVQKAEKAAVNLEALRRLETTDDLHLLVAVARNLETVKVVSDAVQILSRSSDIIRSSAAAVLRRQHQREHASIRRDLEGKLGELHILCKLERRRRQLQPEQDPSVSKALDCLEDQLNICEQQLQKHKEMIERMEEADNILLASNVEQQARTVVDSLKALLEAAASDRSSIPGALSGTEAAQSEEMQSHRTAVAYRAIVSAAAQRGKAIEMLSVAETHGPVDFILPWNRGGEGSKQPQPPRRVNAKLKKLMDKAFRQVVDANAAMRKPLNADEETEEGRSSSEILMEEMLRASRKAAKASEAFVHDVELMWLRAQLNNSLDLDMQVSSTLVQKAAAVVRMAEVEKDQMQRWGVEMSADDIQKVNNMLEQFKDLEEDAQSANALNEMASAAAKMKEAALQITTFVEECEKQPTRR
;
A
#
# COMPACT_ATOMS: atom_id res chain seq x y z
N MET A 1 3.26 -47.67 0.72
CA MET A 1 4.30 -48.57 0.16
C MET A 1 5.30 -49.10 1.19
N LYS A 2 6.03 -48.28 1.96
CA LYS A 2 6.99 -48.79 2.97
C LYS A 2 6.36 -49.63 4.09
N ARG A 3 5.14 -49.29 4.53
CA ARG A 3 4.43 -50.00 5.62
C ARG A 3 3.86 -51.36 5.17
N SER A 4 3.36 -51.45 3.94
CA SER A 4 2.90 -52.70 3.33
C SER A 4 4.06 -53.67 3.07
N GLN A 5 5.25 -53.16 2.76
CA GLN A 5 6.49 -53.96 2.73
C GLN A 5 6.88 -54.44 4.13
N ASN A 6 6.83 -53.58 5.15
CA ASN A 6 7.09 -54.00 6.53
C ASN A 6 6.09 -55.05 7.03
N ILE A 7 4.79 -54.96 6.69
CA ILE A 7 3.79 -55.97 7.09
C ILE A 7 4.06 -57.30 6.38
N ALA A 8 4.33 -57.29 5.07
CA ALA A 8 4.69 -58.50 4.33
C ALA A 8 5.98 -59.13 4.87
N GLN A 9 6.96 -58.33 5.25
CA GLN A 9 8.21 -58.76 5.84
C GLN A 9 8.02 -59.31 7.27
N THR A 10 7.19 -58.66 8.10
CA THR A 10 6.88 -59.16 9.46
C THR A 10 6.08 -60.47 9.42
N ILE A 11 5.19 -60.65 8.43
CA ILE A 11 4.47 -61.92 8.19
C ILE A 11 5.44 -63.01 7.72
N ALA A 12 6.41 -62.67 6.86
CA ALA A 12 7.44 -63.60 6.40
C ALA A 12 8.40 -64.02 7.53
N GLU A 13 8.78 -63.09 8.42
CA GLU A 13 9.70 -63.33 9.53
C GLU A 13 9.05 -64.03 10.73
N SER A 14 7.75 -63.78 10.99
CA SER A 14 6.99 -64.47 12.05
C SER A 14 6.66 -65.94 11.73
N SER A 15 6.77 -66.34 10.45
CA SER A 15 6.64 -67.74 10.04
C SER A 15 7.83 -68.63 10.45
N ALA A 16 8.93 -68.05 10.96
CA ALA A 16 10.18 -68.79 11.20
C ALA A 16 10.53 -69.09 12.67
N GLY A 17 9.75 -68.64 13.68
CA GLY A 17 10.09 -69.02 15.07
C GLY A 17 9.38 -68.32 16.23
N SER A 18 8.31 -67.57 16.01
CA SER A 18 7.57 -66.90 17.09
C SER A 18 6.19 -67.54 17.28
N SER A 19 5.79 -67.84 18.53
CA SER A 19 4.49 -68.44 18.86
C SER A 19 3.28 -67.51 18.67
N GLY A 20 3.50 -66.32 18.08
CA GLY A 20 2.44 -65.39 17.72
C GLY A 20 1.85 -65.74 16.35
N SER A 21 0.56 -66.02 16.29
CA SER A 21 -0.16 -66.19 15.02
C SER A 21 0.02 -64.94 14.13
N PRO A 22 0.29 -65.08 12.81
CA PRO A 22 0.32 -63.98 11.85
C PRO A 22 -0.94 -63.09 11.90
N LEU A 23 -2.07 -63.67 12.32
CA LEU A 23 -3.33 -62.96 12.54
C LEU A 23 -3.21 -61.90 13.65
N THR A 24 -2.44 -62.18 14.70
CA THR A 24 -2.18 -61.24 15.80
C THR A 24 -1.36 -60.04 15.32
N ALA A 25 -0.34 -60.27 14.48
CA ALA A 25 0.47 -59.19 13.91
C ALA A 25 -0.33 -58.28 12.99
N VAL A 26 -1.19 -58.86 12.14
CA VAL A 26 -2.12 -58.10 11.29
C VAL A 26 -3.12 -57.31 12.12
N LYS A 27 -3.67 -57.91 13.19
CA LYS A 27 -4.58 -57.23 14.11
C LYS A 27 -3.93 -56.02 14.78
N THR A 28 -2.72 -56.16 15.33
CA THR A 28 -1.97 -55.05 15.92
C THR A 28 -1.68 -53.95 14.89
N ALA A 29 -1.29 -54.30 13.66
CA ALA A 29 -1.04 -53.31 12.61
C ALA A 29 -2.30 -52.53 12.21
N ILE A 30 -3.47 -53.18 12.21
CA ILE A 30 -4.77 -52.54 11.98
C ILE A 30 -5.10 -51.59 13.14
N GLU A 31 -4.98 -52.05 14.38
CA GLU A 31 -5.23 -51.24 15.58
C GLU A 31 -4.31 -50.00 15.63
N ASP A 32 -3.02 -50.15 15.32
CA ASP A 32 -2.06 -49.06 15.21
C ASP A 32 -2.43 -48.07 14.10
N SER A 33 -2.96 -48.58 12.98
CA SER A 33 -3.39 -47.74 11.85
C SER A 33 -4.65 -46.96 12.19
N VAL A 34 -5.64 -47.59 12.83
CA VAL A 34 -6.85 -46.94 13.34
C VAL A 34 -6.48 -45.87 14.38
N SER A 35 -5.56 -46.18 15.30
CA SER A 35 -5.06 -45.24 16.30
C SER A 35 -4.38 -44.02 15.66
N ALA A 36 -3.53 -44.23 14.65
CA ALA A 36 -2.89 -43.15 13.92
C ALA A 36 -3.89 -42.28 13.15
N LEU A 37 -4.88 -42.89 12.48
CA LEU A 37 -5.94 -42.18 11.78
C LEU A 37 -6.82 -41.39 12.75
N SER A 38 -7.15 -41.96 13.91
CA SER A 38 -7.93 -41.29 14.97
C SER A 38 -7.20 -40.04 15.50
N ARG A 39 -5.87 -40.10 15.67
CA ARG A 39 -5.07 -38.91 16.03
C ARG A 39 -5.07 -37.84 14.95
N LEU A 40 -4.88 -38.22 13.68
CA LEU A 40 -4.90 -37.29 12.55
C LEU A 40 -6.28 -36.63 12.39
N TYR A 41 -7.33 -37.42 12.54
CA TYR A 41 -8.72 -36.98 12.55
C TYR A 41 -8.97 -35.92 13.62
N GLU A 42 -8.63 -36.20 14.88
CA GLU A 42 -8.82 -35.26 16.00
C GLU A 42 -7.97 -34.00 15.84
N ALA A 43 -6.72 -34.13 15.36
CA ALA A 43 -5.88 -32.97 15.09
C ALA A 43 -6.46 -32.07 14.00
N SER A 44 -6.95 -32.67 12.90
CA SER A 44 -7.58 -31.96 11.79
C SER A 44 -8.87 -31.28 12.21
N ARG A 45 -9.70 -31.97 12.99
CA ARG A 45 -10.94 -31.43 13.57
C ARG A 45 -10.65 -30.22 14.47
N LYS A 46 -9.74 -30.34 15.43
CA LYS A 46 -9.34 -29.24 16.32
C LYS A 46 -8.74 -28.06 15.57
N TYR A 47 -7.91 -28.33 14.56
CA TYR A 47 -7.32 -27.29 13.72
C TYR A 47 -8.40 -26.52 12.94
N GLY A 48 -9.37 -27.23 12.34
CA GLY A 48 -10.51 -26.61 11.67
C GLY A 48 -11.34 -25.72 12.61
N LEU A 49 -11.62 -26.18 13.84
CA LEU A 49 -12.32 -25.36 14.84
C LEU A 49 -11.53 -24.09 15.21
N SER A 50 -10.21 -24.21 15.37
CA SER A 50 -9.33 -23.06 15.63
C SER A 50 -9.36 -22.04 14.49
N LEU A 51 -9.32 -22.50 13.23
CA LEU A 51 -9.41 -21.62 12.07
C LEU A 51 -10.76 -20.90 12.00
N ALA A 52 -11.87 -21.60 12.26
CA ALA A 52 -13.20 -21.00 12.26
C ALA A 52 -13.34 -19.91 13.34
N GLN A 53 -12.78 -20.15 14.53
CA GLN A 53 -12.70 -19.13 15.58
C GLN A 53 -11.83 -17.93 15.17
N GLY A 54 -10.78 -18.15 14.37
CA GLY A 54 -9.98 -17.08 13.78
C GLY A 54 -10.80 -16.19 12.86
N VAL A 55 -11.58 -16.79 11.96
CA VAL A 55 -12.46 -16.07 11.02
C VAL A 55 -13.47 -15.18 11.74
N GLN A 56 -14.07 -15.66 12.84
CA GLN A 56 -15.05 -14.89 13.63
C GLN A 56 -14.44 -13.67 14.33
N LYS A 57 -13.15 -13.74 14.70
CA LYS A 57 -12.44 -12.66 15.40
C LYS A 57 -11.93 -11.60 14.44
N GLU A 58 -11.70 -11.97 13.18
CA GLU A 58 -11.20 -11.05 12.17
C GLU A 58 -12.22 -9.93 11.92
N ARG A 59 -11.74 -8.70 11.82
CA ARG A 59 -12.55 -7.57 11.39
C ARG A 59 -11.74 -6.79 10.36
N PRO A 60 -12.22 -6.67 9.12
CA PRO A 60 -11.54 -5.83 8.14
C PRO A 60 -11.41 -4.41 8.67
N PRO A 61 -10.22 -3.79 8.56
CA PRO A 61 -10.05 -2.39 8.92
C PRO A 61 -10.81 -1.52 7.93
N PHE A 62 -11.61 -0.59 8.45
CA PHE A 62 -12.27 0.46 7.67
C PHE A 62 -11.68 1.82 8.04
N PHE A 63 -11.77 2.78 7.13
CA PHE A 63 -11.50 4.17 7.44
C PHE A 63 -12.66 4.76 8.25
N SER A 64 -12.37 5.66 9.19
CA SER A 64 -13.44 6.50 9.75
C SER A 64 -13.94 7.48 8.68
N GLU A 65 -15.12 8.06 8.87
CA GLU A 65 -15.65 9.06 7.94
C GLU A 65 -14.72 10.28 7.84
N GLU A 66 -14.13 10.68 8.97
CA GLU A 66 -13.15 11.77 9.01
C GLU A 66 -11.88 11.43 8.23
N GLU A 67 -11.38 10.19 8.35
CA GLU A 67 -10.23 9.73 7.56
C GLU A 67 -10.56 9.69 6.06
N MET A 68 -11.75 9.24 5.69
CA MET A 68 -12.20 9.21 4.30
C MET A 68 -12.33 10.60 3.71
N GLN A 69 -12.85 11.58 4.47
CA GLN A 69 -12.95 12.96 4.00
C GLN A 69 -11.56 13.55 3.72
N LEU A 70 -10.59 13.35 4.61
CA LEU A 70 -9.21 13.81 4.39
C LEU A 70 -8.59 13.17 3.14
N LEU A 71 -8.80 11.86 2.96
CA LEU A 71 -8.30 11.17 1.77
C LEU A 71 -9.03 11.62 0.50
N GLU A 72 -10.32 11.96 0.56
CA GLU A 72 -11.07 12.53 -0.57
C GLU A 72 -10.52 13.90 -0.98
N ASP A 73 -10.23 14.75 0.00
CA ASP A 73 -9.73 16.11 -0.24
C ASP A 73 -8.35 16.10 -0.91
N ASP A 74 -7.48 15.15 -0.54
CA ASP A 74 -6.09 15.08 -1.03
C ASP A 74 -5.85 14.09 -2.19
N LEU A 75 -6.51 12.92 -2.18
CA LEU A 75 -6.36 11.90 -3.23
C LEU A 75 -7.46 11.99 -4.31
N GLY A 76 -8.52 12.75 -4.04
CA GLY A 76 -9.63 13.01 -4.95
C GLY A 76 -10.82 12.05 -4.80
N LYS A 77 -11.96 12.47 -5.34
CA LYS A 77 -13.26 11.77 -5.27
C LYS A 77 -13.23 10.32 -5.74
N GLY A 78 -12.43 10.03 -6.77
CA GLY A 78 -12.31 8.67 -7.29
C GLY A 78 -11.72 7.68 -6.27
N PHE A 79 -10.88 8.14 -5.34
CA PHE A 79 -10.39 7.29 -4.25
C PHE A 79 -11.52 6.91 -3.30
N ARG A 80 -12.39 7.86 -2.94
CA ARG A 80 -13.55 7.57 -2.11
C ARG A 80 -14.52 6.62 -2.78
N GLU A 81 -14.88 6.87 -4.04
CA GLU A 81 -15.77 5.97 -4.80
C GLU A 81 -15.23 4.52 -4.81
N PHE A 82 -13.92 4.36 -5.02
CA PHE A 82 -13.27 3.06 -4.96
C PHE A 82 -13.39 2.41 -3.57
N MET A 83 -13.13 3.17 -2.50
CA MET A 83 -13.20 2.67 -1.12
C MET A 83 -14.63 2.31 -0.72
N ASP A 84 -15.62 3.13 -1.07
CA ASP A 84 -17.03 2.88 -0.82
C ASP A 84 -17.47 1.56 -1.48
N PHE A 85 -17.09 1.39 -2.74
CA PHE A 85 -17.37 0.17 -3.48
C PHE A 85 -16.75 -1.07 -2.82
N ARG A 86 -15.47 -0.97 -2.42
CA ARG A 86 -14.75 -2.04 -1.74
C ARG A 86 -15.36 -2.37 -0.38
N GLU A 87 -15.74 -1.35 0.38
CA GLU A 87 -16.40 -1.51 1.67
C GLU A 87 -17.77 -2.18 1.53
N GLN A 88 -18.58 -1.79 0.54
CA GLN A 88 -19.85 -2.45 0.22
C GLN A 88 -19.63 -3.93 -0.13
N ASN A 89 -18.64 -4.22 -0.97
CA ASN A 89 -18.27 -5.59 -1.34
C ASN A 89 -17.83 -6.41 -0.12
N MET A 90 -17.08 -5.81 0.81
CA MET A 90 -16.70 -6.46 2.06
C MET A 90 -17.90 -6.66 3.00
N LYS A 91 -18.78 -5.68 3.12
CA LYS A 91 -20.01 -5.77 3.93
C LYS A 91 -20.96 -6.85 3.45
N SER A 92 -21.03 -7.10 2.14
CA SER A 92 -21.88 -8.17 1.58
C SER A 92 -21.21 -9.55 1.70
N SER A 93 -19.92 -9.67 1.41
CA SER A 93 -19.22 -10.97 1.34
C SER A 93 -18.73 -11.50 2.68
N PHE A 94 -18.26 -10.63 3.59
CA PHE A 94 -17.68 -11.05 4.87
C PHE A 94 -18.65 -11.84 5.76
N PRO A 95 -19.92 -11.43 5.93
CA PRO A 95 -20.89 -12.23 6.70
C PRO A 95 -21.12 -13.63 6.11
N ILE A 96 -21.08 -13.78 4.78
CA ILE A 96 -21.23 -15.07 4.10
C ILE A 96 -20.03 -15.97 4.42
N PHE A 97 -18.82 -15.42 4.41
CA PHE A 97 -17.62 -16.15 4.83
C PHE A 97 -17.72 -16.61 6.28
N VAL A 98 -18.07 -15.71 7.21
CA VAL A 98 -18.26 -16.05 8.63
C VAL A 98 -19.29 -17.17 8.80
N GLN A 99 -20.45 -17.04 8.15
CA GLN A 99 -21.52 -18.05 8.20
C GLN A 99 -21.05 -19.41 7.67
N LYS A 100 -20.28 -19.45 6.58
CA LYS A 100 -19.71 -20.69 6.03
C LYS A 100 -18.71 -21.33 7.00
N ALA A 101 -17.83 -20.54 7.62
CA ALA A 101 -16.90 -21.03 8.62
C ALA A 101 -17.62 -21.57 9.86
N GLU A 102 -18.65 -20.87 10.36
CA GLU A 102 -19.49 -21.29 11.47
C GLU A 102 -20.20 -22.61 11.18
N LYS A 103 -20.84 -22.71 10.01
CA LYS A 103 -21.52 -23.94 9.57
C LYS A 103 -20.56 -25.12 9.53
N ALA A 104 -19.37 -24.93 8.96
CA ALA A 104 -18.36 -25.98 8.92
C ALA A 104 -17.80 -26.33 10.31
N ALA A 105 -17.69 -25.35 11.21
CA ALA A 105 -17.32 -25.58 12.61
C ALA A 105 -18.37 -26.42 13.35
N VAL A 106 -19.66 -26.06 13.24
CA VAL A 106 -20.77 -26.84 13.82
C VAL A 106 -20.74 -28.28 13.32
N ASN A 107 -20.51 -28.48 12.02
CA ASN A 107 -20.35 -29.83 11.47
C ASN A 107 -19.16 -30.56 12.12
N LEU A 108 -17.98 -29.94 12.22
CA LEU A 108 -16.80 -30.52 12.86
C LEU A 108 -17.00 -30.84 14.35
N GLU A 109 -17.79 -30.04 15.08
CA GLU A 109 -18.14 -30.30 16.48
C GLU A 109 -19.08 -31.49 16.63
N ALA A 110 -20.03 -31.63 15.70
CA ALA A 110 -21.02 -32.71 15.71
C ALA A 110 -20.43 -34.08 15.35
N LEU A 111 -19.25 -34.14 14.72
CA LEU A 111 -18.64 -35.42 14.38
C LEU A 111 -18.14 -36.15 15.63
N ARG A 112 -18.54 -37.42 15.75
CA ARG A 112 -18.09 -38.33 16.82
C ARG A 112 -16.61 -38.69 16.68
N ARG A 113 -16.04 -39.36 17.70
CA ARG A 113 -14.66 -39.87 17.62
C ARG A 113 -14.56 -41.02 16.61
N LEU A 114 -13.41 -41.13 15.96
CA LEU A 114 -13.06 -42.26 15.09
C LEU A 114 -12.56 -43.42 15.97
N GLU A 115 -13.35 -44.50 16.06
CA GLU A 115 -13.10 -45.64 16.93
C GLU A 115 -12.81 -46.93 16.14
N THR A 116 -13.43 -47.09 14.97
CA THR A 116 -13.29 -48.32 14.15
C THR A 116 -12.95 -48.03 12.69
N THR A 117 -12.66 -49.08 11.92
CA THR A 117 -12.45 -48.97 10.46
C THR A 117 -13.73 -48.63 9.68
N ASP A 118 -14.90 -48.81 10.29
CA ASP A 118 -16.19 -48.44 9.66
C ASP A 118 -16.42 -46.92 9.71
N ASP A 119 -15.64 -46.21 10.53
CA ASP A 119 -15.68 -44.76 10.71
C ASP A 119 -14.88 -43.97 9.66
N LEU A 120 -14.39 -44.62 8.59
CA LEU A 120 -13.64 -43.93 7.53
C LEU A 120 -14.43 -42.77 6.89
N HIS A 121 -15.76 -42.83 6.92
CA HIS A 121 -16.64 -41.74 6.50
C HIS A 121 -16.41 -40.43 7.27
N LEU A 122 -16.02 -40.52 8.55
CA LEU A 122 -15.72 -39.35 9.38
C LEU A 122 -14.45 -38.63 8.91
N LEU A 123 -13.48 -39.34 8.33
CA LEU A 123 -12.28 -38.72 7.75
C LEU A 123 -12.63 -37.85 6.55
N VAL A 124 -13.54 -38.32 5.68
CA VAL A 124 -14.04 -37.55 4.53
C VAL A 124 -14.79 -36.31 5.03
N ALA A 125 -15.65 -36.47 6.04
CA ALA A 125 -16.39 -35.37 6.63
C ALA A 125 -15.46 -34.31 7.27
N VAL A 126 -14.43 -34.73 8.00
CA VAL A 126 -13.43 -33.80 8.55
C VAL A 126 -12.64 -33.13 7.44
N ALA A 127 -12.16 -33.86 6.44
CA ALA A 127 -11.39 -33.30 5.34
C ALA A 127 -12.18 -32.21 4.59
N ARG A 128 -13.45 -32.48 4.26
CA ARG A 128 -14.34 -31.52 3.58
C ARG A 128 -14.57 -30.25 4.41
N ASN A 129 -14.98 -30.40 5.67
CA ASN A 129 -15.26 -29.23 6.51
C ASN A 129 -13.98 -28.45 6.81
N LEU A 130 -12.85 -29.13 7.03
CA LEU A 130 -11.55 -28.48 7.19
C LEU A 130 -11.14 -27.70 5.94
N GLU A 131 -11.32 -28.27 4.74
CA GLU A 131 -11.03 -27.58 3.48
C GLU A 131 -11.90 -26.34 3.33
N THR A 132 -13.20 -26.45 3.64
CA THR A 132 -14.13 -25.31 3.62
C THR A 132 -13.67 -24.19 4.56
N VAL A 133 -13.40 -24.52 5.83
CA VAL A 133 -12.93 -23.51 6.81
C VAL A 133 -11.59 -22.92 6.38
N LYS A 134 -10.67 -23.73 5.84
CA LYS A 134 -9.37 -23.26 5.38
C LYS A 134 -9.51 -22.26 4.24
N VAL A 135 -10.29 -22.57 3.20
CA VAL A 135 -10.52 -21.68 2.05
C VAL A 135 -11.13 -20.36 2.52
N VAL A 136 -12.12 -20.42 3.42
CA VAL A 136 -12.75 -19.23 4.00
C VAL A 136 -11.77 -18.41 4.85
N SER A 137 -10.98 -19.08 5.70
CA SER A 137 -9.97 -18.43 6.54
C SER A 137 -8.91 -17.72 5.71
N ASP A 138 -8.39 -18.37 4.69
CA ASP A 138 -7.40 -17.81 3.79
C ASP A 138 -8.00 -16.60 3.02
N ALA A 139 -9.24 -16.71 2.52
CA ALA A 139 -9.94 -15.60 1.87
C ALA A 139 -10.08 -14.39 2.80
N VAL A 140 -10.53 -14.60 4.04
CA VAL A 140 -10.67 -13.55 5.05
C VAL A 140 -9.33 -12.90 5.40
N GLN A 141 -8.26 -13.69 5.55
CA GLN A 141 -6.92 -13.15 5.81
C GLN A 141 -6.38 -12.33 4.64
N ILE A 142 -6.60 -12.76 3.40
CA ILE A 142 -6.20 -12.02 2.20
C ILE A 142 -6.92 -10.67 2.15
N LEU A 143 -8.23 -10.66 2.39
CA LEU A 143 -9.05 -9.44 2.37
C LEU A 143 -8.69 -8.47 3.51
N SER A 144 -8.43 -9.00 4.71
CA SER A 144 -8.02 -8.20 5.86
C SER A 144 -6.65 -7.56 5.61
N ARG A 145 -5.66 -8.37 5.22
CA ARG A 145 -4.30 -7.89 4.93
C ARG A 145 -4.25 -6.91 3.76
N SER A 146 -5.04 -7.13 2.70
CA SER A 146 -5.12 -6.17 1.59
C SER A 146 -5.70 -4.84 2.06
N SER A 147 -6.66 -4.86 3.00
CA SER A 147 -7.22 -3.65 3.60
C SER A 147 -6.21 -2.89 4.45
N ASP A 148 -5.43 -3.60 5.27
CA ASP A 148 -4.32 -3.00 6.03
C ASP A 148 -3.27 -2.35 5.11
N ILE A 149 -2.90 -3.01 4.03
CA ILE A 149 -1.93 -2.49 3.05
C ILE A 149 -2.47 -1.22 2.40
N ILE A 150 -3.72 -1.21 1.96
CA ILE A 150 -4.34 -0.04 1.35
C ILE A 150 -4.41 1.11 2.37
N ARG A 151 -4.87 0.83 3.60
CA ARG A 151 -4.98 1.82 4.66
C ARG A 151 -3.64 2.46 5.00
N SER A 152 -2.62 1.63 5.24
CA SER A 152 -1.26 2.11 5.55
C SER A 152 -0.62 2.85 4.38
N SER A 153 -0.86 2.41 3.14
CA SER A 153 -0.33 3.04 1.94
C SER A 153 -0.99 4.39 1.66
N ALA A 154 -2.31 4.50 1.78
CA ALA A 154 -3.03 5.77 1.65
C ALA A 154 -2.59 6.77 2.73
N ALA A 155 -2.48 6.31 3.99
CA ALA A 155 -1.94 7.12 5.09
C ALA A 155 -0.50 7.59 4.80
N ALA A 156 0.36 6.72 4.30
CA ALA A 156 1.74 7.07 3.98
C ALA A 156 1.83 8.12 2.85
N VAL A 157 1.03 8.00 1.79
CA VAL A 157 0.98 8.98 0.70
C VAL A 157 0.54 10.35 1.23
N LEU A 158 -0.55 10.37 2.02
CA LEU A 158 -1.07 11.61 2.60
C LEU A 158 -0.02 12.31 3.50
N ARG A 159 0.59 11.56 4.43
CA ARG A 159 1.65 12.10 5.30
C ARG A 159 2.80 12.70 4.48
N ARG A 160 3.28 11.96 3.47
CA ARG A 160 4.39 12.44 2.61
C ARG A 160 4.01 13.67 1.80
N GLN A 161 2.75 13.79 1.37
CA GLN A 161 2.25 14.99 0.70
C GLN A 161 2.34 16.21 1.64
N HIS A 162 1.74 16.14 2.83
CA HIS A 162 1.80 17.25 3.80
C HIS A 162 3.25 17.63 4.16
N GLN A 163 4.11 16.64 4.38
CA GLN A 163 5.52 16.88 4.63
C GLN A 163 6.21 17.63 3.49
N ARG A 164 6.00 17.22 2.24
CA ARG A 164 6.60 17.89 1.08
C ARG A 164 6.11 19.32 0.96
N GLU A 165 4.81 19.53 1.08
CA GLU A 165 4.21 20.87 1.01
C GLU A 165 4.82 21.78 2.07
N HIS A 166 4.87 21.34 3.33
CA HIS A 166 5.47 22.11 4.40
C HIS A 166 6.99 22.25 4.29
N ALA A 167 7.72 21.24 3.79
CA ALA A 167 9.15 21.36 3.52
C ALA A 167 9.44 22.37 2.39
N SER A 168 8.59 22.43 1.36
CA SER A 168 8.67 23.42 0.29
C SER A 168 8.43 24.83 0.84
N ILE A 169 7.36 25.01 1.60
CA ILE A 169 7.06 26.28 2.30
C ILE A 169 8.20 26.71 3.21
N ARG A 170 8.74 25.79 4.03
CA ARG A 170 9.84 26.09 4.95
C ARG A 170 11.07 26.58 4.20
N ARG A 171 11.45 25.92 3.10
CA ARG A 171 12.60 26.34 2.27
C ARG A 171 12.40 27.76 1.71
N ASP A 172 11.19 28.09 1.27
CA ASP A 172 10.88 29.44 0.78
C ASP A 172 10.95 30.49 1.89
N LEU A 173 10.44 30.19 3.09
CA LEU A 173 10.48 31.10 4.25
C LEU A 173 11.90 31.27 4.80
N GLU A 174 12.69 30.19 4.87
CA GLU A 174 14.10 30.23 5.26
C GLU A 174 14.93 31.09 4.29
N GLY A 175 14.66 30.99 2.99
CA GLY A 175 15.29 31.85 1.98
C GLY A 175 15.03 33.34 2.22
N LYS A 176 13.76 33.71 2.44
CA LYS A 176 13.32 35.08 2.71
C LYS A 176 13.89 35.63 4.03
N LEU A 177 13.87 34.81 5.08
CA LEU A 177 14.44 35.18 6.39
C LEU A 177 15.94 35.45 6.28
N GLY A 178 16.68 34.57 5.60
CA GLY A 178 18.11 34.77 5.36
C GLY A 178 18.41 36.03 4.55
N GLU A 179 17.60 36.34 3.54
CA GLU A 179 17.72 37.61 2.80
C GLU A 179 17.56 38.81 3.74
N LEU A 180 16.52 38.85 4.58
CA LEU A 180 16.29 39.94 5.52
C LEU A 180 17.42 40.09 6.56
N HIS A 181 17.97 38.99 7.07
CA HIS A 181 19.13 39.04 7.98
C HIS A 181 20.34 39.68 7.32
N ILE A 182 20.65 39.31 6.07
CA ILE A 182 21.77 39.88 5.33
C ILE A 182 21.53 41.38 5.11
N LEU A 183 20.31 41.75 4.73
CA LEU A 183 19.94 43.15 4.50
C LEU A 183 20.08 43.99 5.77
N CYS A 184 19.62 43.48 6.93
CA CYS A 184 19.80 44.13 8.23
C CYS A 184 21.30 44.30 8.57
N LYS A 185 22.10 43.25 8.37
CA LYS A 185 23.55 43.27 8.63
C LYS A 185 24.30 44.26 7.74
N LEU A 186 23.96 44.30 6.44
CA LEU A 186 24.55 45.25 5.49
C LEU A 186 24.17 46.69 5.84
N GLU A 187 22.90 46.94 6.20
CA GLU A 187 22.44 48.27 6.61
C GLU A 187 23.17 48.75 7.87
N ARG A 188 23.33 47.89 8.88
CA ARG A 188 24.12 48.20 10.09
C ARG A 188 25.56 48.58 9.75
N ARG A 189 26.24 47.79 8.91
CA ARG A 189 27.61 48.11 8.46
C ARG A 189 27.68 49.44 7.73
N ARG A 190 26.71 49.73 6.86
CA ARG A 190 26.64 51.01 6.14
C ARG A 190 26.49 52.19 7.10
N ARG A 191 25.70 52.06 8.17
CA ARG A 191 25.52 53.10 9.20
C ARG A 191 26.73 53.29 10.10
N GLN A 192 27.49 52.23 10.37
CA GLN A 192 28.74 52.33 11.14
C GLN A 192 29.81 53.16 10.41
N LEU A 193 29.74 53.25 9.08
CA LEU A 193 30.66 54.04 8.27
C LEU A 193 30.24 55.52 8.12
N GLN A 194 29.04 55.91 8.58
CA GLN A 194 28.55 57.28 8.47
C GLN A 194 28.97 58.13 9.69
N PRO A 195 29.42 59.39 9.50
CA PRO A 195 29.88 60.26 10.60
C PRO A 195 28.79 60.67 11.59
N GLU A 196 27.55 60.78 11.13
CA GLU A 196 26.38 61.14 11.95
C GLU A 196 25.43 59.94 12.01
N GLN A 197 25.33 59.33 13.20
CA GLN A 197 24.39 58.24 13.44
C GLN A 197 23.13 58.79 14.10
N ASP A 198 22.00 58.68 13.39
CA ASP A 198 20.69 58.91 13.99
C ASP A 198 20.36 57.76 14.96
N PRO A 199 20.22 58.02 16.28
CA PRO A 199 19.91 56.98 17.26
C PRO A 199 18.56 56.30 17.00
N SER A 200 17.62 56.95 16.30
CA SER A 200 16.34 56.36 15.93
C SER A 200 16.50 55.21 14.91
N VAL A 201 17.45 55.34 13.97
CA VAL A 201 17.75 54.32 12.96
C VAL A 201 18.40 53.09 13.61
N SER A 202 19.32 53.29 14.56
CA SER A 202 19.93 52.18 15.29
C SER A 202 18.87 51.37 16.05
N LYS A 203 17.99 52.07 16.77
CA LYS A 203 16.89 51.42 17.51
C LYS A 203 15.93 50.67 16.59
N ALA A 204 15.66 51.20 15.39
CA ALA A 204 14.83 50.51 14.40
C ALA A 204 15.49 49.22 13.89
N LEU A 205 16.82 49.22 13.66
CA LEU A 205 17.57 48.03 13.25
C LEU A 205 17.63 46.97 14.36
N ASP A 206 17.71 47.37 15.63
CA ASP A 206 17.66 46.45 16.77
C ASP A 206 16.28 45.79 16.89
N CYS A 207 15.20 46.58 16.77
CA CYS A 207 13.84 46.06 16.72
C CYS A 207 13.63 45.08 15.54
N LEU A 208 14.19 45.41 14.36
CA LEU A 208 14.14 44.53 13.20
C LEU A 208 14.89 43.22 13.47
N GLU A 209 16.07 43.26 14.07
CA GLU A 209 16.81 42.04 14.43
C GLU A 209 16.04 41.18 15.45
N ASP A 210 15.41 41.79 16.46
CA ASP A 210 14.55 41.09 17.40
C ASP A 210 13.37 40.38 16.69
N GLN A 211 12.74 41.03 15.72
CA GLN A 211 11.68 40.40 14.90
C GLN A 211 12.21 39.24 14.07
N LEU A 212 13.39 39.37 13.47
CA LEU A 212 14.02 38.30 12.68
C LEU A 212 14.40 37.10 13.58
N ASN A 213 14.87 37.34 14.81
CA ASN A 213 15.12 36.30 15.79
C ASN A 213 13.82 35.55 16.18
N ILE A 214 12.69 36.25 16.30
CA ILE A 214 11.37 35.62 16.51
C ILE A 214 10.98 34.78 15.28
N CYS A 215 11.25 35.27 14.06
CA CYS A 215 11.02 34.49 12.84
C CYS A 215 11.85 33.19 12.83
N GLU A 216 13.11 33.22 13.26
CA GLU A 216 13.95 32.02 13.37
C GLU A 216 13.36 31.00 14.35
N GLN A 217 12.85 31.45 15.50
CA GLN A 217 12.18 30.58 16.47
C GLN A 217 10.92 29.93 15.87
N GLN A 218 10.11 30.68 15.13
CA GLN A 218 8.93 30.12 14.46
C GLN A 218 9.31 29.15 13.33
N LEU A 219 10.39 29.41 12.59
CA LEU A 219 10.90 28.51 11.57
C LEU A 219 11.40 27.19 12.17
N GLN A 220 12.06 27.26 13.32
CA GLN A 220 12.48 26.08 14.08
C GLN A 220 11.27 25.29 14.60
N LYS A 221 10.26 25.98 15.14
CA LYS A 221 8.98 25.34 15.51
C LYS A 221 8.32 24.67 14.32
N HIS A 222 8.31 25.30 13.13
CA HIS A 222 7.76 24.70 11.91
C HIS A 222 8.53 23.45 11.48
N LYS A 223 9.86 23.44 11.62
CA LYS A 223 10.68 22.24 11.40
C LYS A 223 10.27 21.09 12.33
N GLU A 224 10.09 21.34 13.61
CA GLU A 224 9.64 20.33 14.59
C GLU A 224 8.24 19.78 14.23
N MET A 225 7.35 20.62 13.70
CA MET A 225 6.04 20.17 13.22
C MET A 225 6.18 19.21 12.03
N ILE A 226 7.09 19.49 11.08
CA ILE A 226 7.36 18.62 9.93
C ILE A 226 7.90 17.26 10.38
N GLU A 227 8.81 17.25 11.37
CA GLU A 227 9.35 16.02 11.96
C GLU A 227 8.23 15.23 12.68
N ARG A 228 7.36 15.89 13.44
CA ARG A 228 6.19 15.25 14.06
C ARG A 228 5.17 14.70 13.06
N MET A 229 5.04 15.32 11.88
CA MET A 229 4.21 14.75 10.79
C MET A 229 4.81 13.44 10.25
N GLU A 230 6.13 13.27 10.28
CA GLU A 230 6.82 12.03 9.90
C GLU A 230 6.57 10.89 10.87
N GLU A 231 6.54 11.21 12.15
CA GLU A 231 6.36 10.26 13.24
C GLU A 231 4.88 9.95 13.52
N ALA A 232 3.94 10.65 12.88
CA ALA A 232 2.52 10.48 13.14
C ALA A 232 2.02 9.08 12.72
N ASP A 233 1.47 8.31 13.66
CA ASP A 233 1.04 6.92 13.44
C ASP A 233 -0.18 6.77 12.51
N ASN A 234 -1.04 7.79 12.42
CA ASN A 234 -2.26 7.75 11.63
C ASN A 234 -2.57 9.09 10.95
N ILE A 235 -3.54 9.05 10.03
CA ILE A 235 -3.98 10.16 9.18
C ILE A 235 -4.47 11.36 10.00
N LEU A 236 -5.29 11.11 11.03
CA LEU A 236 -5.88 12.17 11.85
C LEU A 236 -4.82 12.93 12.65
N LEU A 237 -3.85 12.21 13.22
CA LEU A 237 -2.72 12.83 13.93
C LEU A 237 -1.87 13.67 12.97
N ALA A 238 -1.57 13.14 11.78
CA ALA A 238 -0.81 13.87 10.77
C ALA A 238 -1.53 15.16 10.33
N SER A 239 -2.84 15.08 10.08
CA SER A 239 -3.67 16.22 9.70
C SER A 239 -3.77 17.29 10.82
N ASN A 240 -3.86 16.88 12.08
CA ASN A 240 -3.84 17.84 13.20
C ASN A 240 -2.49 18.58 13.28
N VAL A 241 -1.37 17.85 13.16
CA VAL A 241 -0.04 18.48 13.15
C VAL A 241 0.13 19.39 11.92
N GLU A 242 -0.41 19.01 10.76
CA GLU A 242 -0.46 19.83 9.55
C GLU A 242 -1.19 21.16 9.82
N GLN A 243 -2.36 21.13 10.45
CA GLN A 243 -3.12 22.33 10.77
C GLN A 243 -2.39 23.25 11.77
N GLN A 244 -1.68 22.66 12.75
CA GLN A 244 -0.80 23.42 13.65
C GLN A 244 0.36 24.04 12.88
N ALA A 245 0.97 23.30 11.94
CA ALA A 245 2.05 23.79 11.09
C ALA A 245 1.58 24.95 10.21
N ARG A 246 0.36 24.91 9.66
CA ARG A 246 -0.25 26.04 8.92
C ARG A 246 -0.33 27.30 9.77
N THR A 247 -0.79 27.17 11.02
CA THR A 247 -0.88 28.32 11.94
C THR A 247 0.48 28.95 12.21
N VAL A 248 1.52 28.13 12.38
CA VAL A 248 2.91 28.62 12.54
C VAL A 248 3.40 29.30 11.26
N VAL A 249 3.13 28.70 10.09
CA VAL A 249 3.47 29.27 8.78
C VAL A 249 2.83 30.64 8.56
N ASP A 250 1.55 30.80 8.88
CA ASP A 250 0.84 32.06 8.68
C ASP A 250 1.36 33.15 9.62
N SER A 251 1.64 32.80 10.89
CA SER A 251 2.32 33.70 11.82
C SER A 251 3.70 34.10 11.31
N LEU A 252 4.48 33.16 10.77
CA LEU A 252 5.82 33.43 10.24
C LEU A 252 5.77 34.32 8.98
N LYS A 253 4.81 34.10 8.07
CA LYS A 253 4.59 34.96 6.90
C LYS A 253 4.28 36.41 7.33
N ALA A 254 3.36 36.58 8.27
CA ALA A 254 2.98 37.90 8.78
C ALA A 254 4.17 38.63 9.43
N LEU A 255 4.99 37.91 10.22
CA LEU A 255 6.19 38.49 10.82
C LEU A 255 7.25 38.89 9.78
N LEU A 256 7.47 38.05 8.75
CA LEU A 256 8.39 38.37 7.66
C LEU A 256 7.93 39.57 6.83
N GLU A 257 6.62 39.70 6.59
CA GLU A 257 6.02 40.85 5.91
C GLU A 257 6.14 42.14 6.75
N ALA A 258 5.90 42.04 8.06
CA ALA A 258 6.13 43.15 8.99
C ALA A 258 7.59 43.58 9.01
N ALA A 259 8.53 42.63 9.15
CA ALA A 259 9.97 42.91 9.14
C ALA A 259 10.44 43.54 7.82
N ALA A 260 9.92 43.07 6.68
CA ALA A 260 10.21 43.68 5.39
C ALA A 260 9.68 45.12 5.30
N SER A 261 8.48 45.38 5.85
CA SER A 261 7.85 46.70 5.87
C SER A 261 8.60 47.67 6.79
N ASP A 262 8.97 47.22 7.99
CA ASP A 262 9.74 47.99 8.96
C ASP A 262 11.10 48.36 8.40
N ARG A 263 11.79 47.41 7.76
CA ARG A 263 13.03 47.69 7.03
C ARG A 263 12.84 48.78 5.98
N SER A 264 11.79 48.67 5.15
CA SER A 264 11.53 49.64 4.07
C SER A 264 11.21 51.05 4.58
N SER A 265 10.76 51.15 5.83
CA SER A 265 10.43 52.41 6.50
C SER A 265 11.66 53.11 7.09
N ILE A 266 12.81 52.43 7.19
CA ILE A 266 14.05 53.04 7.69
C ILE A 266 14.54 54.08 6.66
N PRO A 267 14.73 55.36 7.06
CA PRO A 267 15.10 56.42 6.12
C PRO A 267 16.38 56.11 5.36
N GLY A 268 16.27 56.02 4.02
CA GLY A 268 17.40 55.75 3.14
C GLY A 268 17.89 54.30 3.15
N ALA A 269 17.12 53.33 3.67
CA ALA A 269 17.49 51.91 3.72
C ALA A 269 18.13 51.42 2.40
N LEU A 270 19.16 50.57 2.53
CA LEU A 270 19.87 49.94 1.40
C LEU A 270 18.86 49.41 0.38
N SER A 271 19.01 49.81 -0.88
CA SER A 271 18.09 49.36 -1.92
C SER A 271 18.27 47.86 -2.20
N GLY A 272 17.24 47.22 -2.76
CA GLY A 272 17.32 45.81 -3.15
C GLY A 272 18.43 45.53 -4.16
N THR A 273 18.67 46.47 -5.08
CA THR A 273 19.71 46.40 -6.12
C THR A 273 21.11 46.55 -5.53
N GLU A 274 21.31 47.50 -4.61
CA GLU A 274 22.59 47.64 -3.89
C GLU A 274 22.92 46.39 -3.08
N ALA A 275 21.92 45.82 -2.40
CA ALA A 275 22.12 44.59 -1.64
C ALA A 275 22.39 43.38 -2.52
N ALA A 276 21.76 43.28 -3.70
CA ALA A 276 21.99 42.18 -4.65
C ALA A 276 23.44 42.11 -5.17
N GLN A 277 24.16 43.24 -5.12
CA GLN A 277 25.57 43.33 -5.51
C GLN A 277 26.55 42.96 -4.39
N SER A 278 26.06 42.79 -3.15
CA SER A 278 26.90 42.38 -2.03
C SER A 278 27.32 40.91 -2.17
N GLU A 279 28.58 40.62 -1.83
CA GLU A 279 29.13 39.26 -1.81
C GLU A 279 28.32 38.35 -0.88
N GLU A 280 27.87 38.85 0.27
CA GLU A 280 27.05 38.10 1.22
C GLU A 280 25.70 37.70 0.63
N MET A 281 25.03 38.62 -0.07
CA MET A 281 23.75 38.34 -0.72
C MET A 281 23.91 37.34 -1.88
N GLN A 282 24.94 37.52 -2.71
CA GLN A 282 25.25 36.59 -3.80
C GLN A 282 25.60 35.19 -3.28
N SER A 283 26.39 35.11 -2.20
CA SER A 283 26.74 33.86 -1.53
C SER A 283 25.50 33.16 -0.97
N HIS A 284 24.59 33.89 -0.32
CA HIS A 284 23.34 33.33 0.20
C HIS A 284 22.42 32.82 -0.92
N ARG A 285 22.22 33.62 -1.96
CA ARG A 285 21.41 33.22 -3.13
C ARG A 285 21.99 31.96 -3.80
N THR A 286 23.31 31.88 -3.92
CA THR A 286 24.00 30.68 -4.41
C THR A 286 23.76 29.47 -3.49
N ALA A 287 23.87 29.65 -2.17
CA ALA A 287 23.61 28.58 -1.21
C ALA A 287 22.15 28.09 -1.26
N VAL A 288 21.19 29.00 -1.41
CA VAL A 288 19.76 28.67 -1.60
C VAL A 288 19.54 27.89 -2.90
N ALA A 289 20.13 28.34 -4.01
CA ALA A 289 20.05 27.65 -5.29
C ALA A 289 20.64 26.24 -5.23
N TYR A 290 21.80 26.09 -4.61
CA TYR A 290 22.48 24.80 -4.43
C TYR A 290 21.65 23.84 -3.58
N ARG A 291 21.13 24.30 -2.42
CA ARG A 291 20.26 23.48 -1.55
C ARG A 291 19.00 23.01 -2.27
N ALA A 292 18.39 23.86 -3.10
CA ALA A 292 17.23 23.50 -3.89
C ALA A 292 17.55 22.39 -4.91
N ILE A 293 18.71 22.44 -5.58
CA ILE A 293 19.15 21.42 -6.53
C ILE A 293 19.48 20.09 -5.83
N VAL A 294 20.20 20.14 -4.70
CA VAL A 294 20.49 18.93 -3.90
C VAL A 294 19.20 18.26 -3.43
N SER A 295 18.23 19.05 -2.96
CA SER A 295 16.91 18.54 -2.57
C SER A 295 16.17 17.93 -3.75
N ALA A 296 16.19 18.58 -4.92
CA ALA A 296 15.57 18.07 -6.15
C ALA A 296 16.17 16.72 -6.59
N ALA A 297 17.49 16.55 -6.46
CA ALA A 297 18.19 15.31 -6.75
C ALA A 297 17.87 14.20 -5.74
N ALA A 298 17.81 14.52 -4.44
CA ALA A 298 17.44 13.56 -3.41
C ALA A 298 16.00 13.05 -3.59
N GLN A 299 15.04 13.95 -3.86
CA GLN A 299 13.64 13.61 -4.14
C GLN A 299 13.52 12.70 -5.37
N ARG A 300 14.27 13.00 -6.43
CA ARG A 300 14.38 12.12 -7.61
C ARG A 300 14.89 10.72 -7.25
N GLY A 301 15.94 10.63 -6.43
CA GLY A 301 16.49 9.35 -5.97
C GLY A 301 15.43 8.50 -5.28
N LYS A 302 14.69 9.11 -4.35
CA LYS A 302 13.56 8.47 -3.66
C LYS A 302 12.46 8.00 -4.61
N ALA A 303 12.11 8.80 -5.61
CA ALA A 303 11.12 8.41 -6.63
C ALA A 303 11.58 7.20 -7.45
N ILE A 304 12.85 7.15 -7.85
CA ILE A 304 13.42 6.00 -8.59
C ILE A 304 13.37 4.74 -7.72
N GLU A 305 13.70 4.84 -6.43
CA GLU A 305 13.61 3.74 -5.48
C GLU A 305 12.16 3.25 -5.31
N MET A 306 11.19 4.16 -5.17
CA MET A 306 9.78 3.77 -5.10
C MET A 306 9.28 3.08 -6.38
N LEU A 307 9.73 3.55 -7.55
CA LEU A 307 9.42 2.92 -8.82
C LEU A 307 10.05 1.54 -8.95
N SER A 308 11.31 1.37 -8.56
CA SER A 308 11.96 0.06 -8.58
C SER A 308 11.28 -0.90 -7.61
N VAL A 309 10.84 -0.43 -6.43
CA VAL A 309 10.01 -1.22 -5.51
C VAL A 309 8.69 -1.61 -6.17
N ALA A 310 7.99 -0.70 -6.85
CA ALA A 310 6.75 -1.02 -7.56
C ALA A 310 6.96 -2.01 -8.74
N GLU A 311 8.10 -1.94 -9.42
CA GLU A 311 8.46 -2.83 -10.54
C GLU A 311 8.95 -4.21 -10.07
N THR A 312 9.68 -4.27 -8.96
CA THR A 312 10.25 -5.51 -8.40
C THR A 312 9.26 -6.25 -7.52
N HIS A 313 8.40 -5.52 -6.80
CA HIS A 313 7.25 -6.09 -6.13
C HIS A 313 6.21 -6.34 -7.20
N GLY A 314 6.39 -7.48 -7.89
CA GLY A 314 5.32 -8.32 -8.45
C GLY A 314 4.03 -8.19 -7.64
N PRO A 315 2.83 -8.54 -8.17
CA PRO A 315 1.76 -8.95 -7.26
C PRO A 315 2.45 -9.85 -6.24
N VAL A 316 2.45 -9.40 -4.97
CA VAL A 316 3.30 -9.99 -3.91
C VAL A 316 3.22 -11.49 -4.09
N ASP A 317 4.34 -12.21 -3.96
CA ASP A 317 4.39 -13.68 -3.99
C ASP A 317 3.57 -14.26 -2.80
N PHE A 318 2.31 -13.87 -2.67
CA PHE A 318 1.17 -14.73 -2.39
C PHE A 318 1.18 -15.83 -3.45
N ILE A 319 2.21 -16.68 -3.39
CA ILE A 319 2.07 -18.07 -3.77
C ILE A 319 1.03 -18.59 -2.80
N LEU A 320 -0.23 -18.43 -3.20
CA LEU A 320 -1.36 -18.87 -2.42
C LEU A 320 -1.07 -20.35 -2.10
N PRO A 321 -1.12 -20.76 -0.82
CA PRO A 321 -0.72 -22.11 -0.41
C PRO A 321 -1.40 -23.23 -1.23
N TRP A 322 -2.56 -22.95 -1.82
CA TRP A 322 -3.32 -23.86 -2.67
C TRP A 322 -2.78 -24.03 -4.10
N ASN A 323 -1.97 -23.12 -4.64
CA ASN A 323 -1.40 -23.24 -5.99
C ASN A 323 -0.18 -24.18 -6.07
N ARG A 324 0.28 -24.72 -4.94
CA ARG A 324 1.49 -25.55 -4.86
C ARG A 324 1.27 -27.03 -5.23
N GLY A 325 0.04 -27.42 -5.56
CA GLY A 325 -0.36 -28.83 -5.76
C GLY A 325 -0.48 -29.32 -7.21
N GLY A 326 -0.29 -28.47 -8.23
CA GLY A 326 -0.39 -28.86 -9.63
C GLY A 326 0.90 -28.60 -10.40
N GLU A 327 1.62 -29.66 -10.79
CA GLU A 327 2.73 -29.56 -11.75
C GLU A 327 2.21 -28.95 -13.07
N GLY A 328 2.66 -27.74 -13.42
CA GLY A 328 2.68 -27.27 -14.81
C GLY A 328 1.84 -26.05 -15.19
N SER A 329 0.99 -25.50 -14.31
CA SER A 329 0.21 -24.29 -14.65
C SER A 329 1.02 -23.01 -14.47
N LYS A 330 1.88 -22.68 -15.45
CA LYS A 330 2.43 -21.33 -15.60
C LYS A 330 1.31 -20.42 -16.09
N GLN A 331 0.49 -19.91 -15.17
CA GLN A 331 -0.48 -18.88 -15.52
C GLN A 331 0.31 -17.66 -16.06
N PRO A 332 0.04 -17.19 -17.29
CA PRO A 332 0.75 -16.05 -17.85
C PRO A 332 0.50 -14.84 -16.95
N GLN A 333 1.55 -14.28 -16.34
CA GLN A 333 1.41 -12.99 -15.68
C GLN A 333 1.04 -11.96 -16.76
N PRO A 334 -0.04 -11.19 -16.59
CA PRO A 334 -0.39 -10.17 -17.55
C PRO A 334 0.79 -9.20 -17.69
N PRO A 335 1.13 -8.77 -18.92
CA PRO A 335 2.28 -7.92 -19.16
C PRO A 335 2.12 -6.61 -18.39
N ARG A 336 3.04 -6.36 -17.45
CA ARG A 336 3.14 -5.11 -16.70
C ARG A 336 3.34 -3.95 -17.67
N ARG A 337 2.27 -3.21 -17.96
CA ARG A 337 2.34 -1.98 -18.76
C ARG A 337 2.98 -0.88 -17.93
N VAL A 338 4.29 -0.68 -18.08
CA VAL A 338 4.94 0.55 -17.62
C VAL A 338 4.28 1.72 -18.36
N ASN A 339 3.59 2.58 -17.61
CA ASN A 339 2.78 3.65 -18.18
C ASN A 339 3.66 4.65 -18.95
N ALA A 340 3.43 4.82 -20.26
CA ALA A 340 4.17 5.78 -21.09
C ALA A 340 4.13 7.21 -20.55
N LYS A 341 3.10 7.57 -19.76
CA LYS A 341 2.99 8.85 -19.04
C LYS A 341 4.07 9.00 -17.96
N LEU A 342 4.40 7.92 -17.23
CA LEU A 342 5.44 7.93 -16.20
C LEU A 342 6.81 8.16 -16.80
N LYS A 343 7.14 7.48 -17.91
CA LYS A 343 8.41 7.69 -18.61
C LYS A 343 8.57 9.15 -19.04
N LYS A 344 7.50 9.76 -19.59
CA LYS A 344 7.49 11.19 -19.94
C LYS A 344 7.70 12.11 -18.74
N LEU A 345 7.07 11.82 -17.60
CA LEU A 345 7.23 12.60 -16.36
C LEU A 345 8.63 12.48 -15.79
N MET A 346 9.19 11.26 -15.77
CA MET A 346 10.56 10.98 -15.37
C MET A 346 11.56 11.73 -16.27
N ASP A 347 11.40 11.65 -17.59
CA ASP A 347 12.24 12.38 -18.56
C ASP A 347 12.13 13.90 -18.40
N LYS A 348 10.94 14.41 -18.04
CA LYS A 348 10.71 15.84 -17.76
C LYS A 348 11.41 16.27 -16.48
N ALA A 349 11.28 15.52 -15.39
CA ALA A 349 11.93 15.81 -14.11
C ALA A 349 13.46 15.74 -14.24
N PHE A 350 13.98 14.71 -14.93
CA PHE A 350 15.41 14.57 -15.21
C PHE A 350 15.96 15.76 -15.99
N ARG A 351 15.27 16.20 -17.05
CA ARG A 351 15.68 17.38 -17.82
C ARG A 351 15.76 18.63 -16.96
N GLN A 352 14.78 18.89 -16.10
CA GLN A 352 14.81 20.11 -15.27
C GLN A 352 15.95 20.15 -14.25
N VAL A 353 16.33 19.01 -13.68
CA VAL A 353 17.51 18.93 -12.80
C VAL A 353 18.80 19.12 -13.60
N VAL A 354 18.88 18.58 -14.82
CA VAL A 354 20.03 18.80 -15.72
C VAL A 354 20.13 20.27 -16.12
N ASP A 355 19.02 20.90 -16.51
CA ASP A 355 18.96 22.31 -16.90
C ASP A 355 19.39 23.22 -15.74
N ALA A 356 18.94 22.94 -14.50
CA ALA A 356 19.35 23.71 -13.32
C ALA A 356 20.83 23.51 -12.97
N ASN A 357 21.36 22.29 -13.10
CA ASN A 357 22.80 22.05 -12.95
C ASN A 357 23.62 22.74 -14.04
N ALA A 358 23.13 22.77 -15.27
CA ALA A 358 23.77 23.49 -16.37
C ALA A 358 23.80 24.99 -16.10
N ALA A 359 22.70 25.57 -15.59
CA ALA A 359 22.64 26.97 -15.17
C ALA A 359 23.67 27.30 -14.07
N MET A 360 23.87 26.42 -13.08
CA MET A 360 24.91 26.60 -12.05
C MET A 360 26.34 26.51 -12.57
N ARG A 361 26.55 25.76 -13.67
CA ARG A 361 27.89 25.56 -14.26
C ARG A 361 28.26 26.64 -15.27
N LYS A 362 27.33 27.51 -15.67
CA LYS A 362 27.64 28.67 -16.51
C LYS A 362 28.70 29.49 -15.74
N PRO A 363 29.90 29.69 -16.30
CA PRO A 363 30.96 30.39 -15.60
C PRO A 363 30.50 31.82 -15.28
N LEU A 364 30.51 32.19 -14.00
CA LEU A 364 30.37 33.58 -13.52
C LEU A 364 31.49 34.50 -14.04
N ASN A 365 32.54 33.93 -14.63
CA ASN A 365 33.79 34.59 -14.98
C ASN A 365 34.01 34.75 -16.50
N ALA A 366 32.96 34.64 -17.33
CA ALA A 366 33.08 34.80 -18.78
C ALA A 366 32.69 36.20 -19.30
N ASP A 367 32.45 37.18 -18.42
CA ASP A 367 32.35 38.58 -18.81
C ASP A 367 33.72 39.25 -18.63
N GLU A 368 34.42 39.40 -19.76
CA GLU A 368 35.54 40.32 -19.92
C GLU A 368 35.12 41.74 -19.50
N GLU A 369 36.07 42.45 -18.88
CA GLU A 369 36.02 43.80 -18.30
C GLU A 369 35.38 44.88 -19.20
N THR A 370 34.06 44.85 -19.33
CA THR A 370 33.27 45.95 -19.92
C THR A 370 32.25 46.41 -18.89
N GLU A 371 32.08 47.72 -18.73
CA GLU A 371 31.18 48.33 -17.71
C GLU A 371 29.71 47.90 -17.85
N GLU A 372 29.32 47.26 -18.96
CA GLU A 372 28.01 46.63 -19.16
C GLU A 372 27.84 45.28 -18.42
N GLY A 373 28.94 44.64 -17.95
CA GLY A 373 28.93 43.33 -17.27
C GLY A 373 28.28 43.31 -15.88
N ARG A 374 28.09 44.46 -15.22
CA ARG A 374 27.44 44.51 -13.90
C ARG A 374 25.96 44.14 -13.93
N SER A 375 25.25 44.42 -15.03
CA SER A 375 23.85 44.01 -15.19
C SER A 375 23.72 42.51 -15.50
N SER A 376 24.77 41.88 -16.04
CA SER A 376 24.78 40.47 -16.45
C SER A 376 24.81 39.50 -15.26
N SER A 377 25.60 39.81 -14.22
CA SER A 377 25.74 38.96 -13.02
C SER A 377 24.46 38.83 -12.19
N GLU A 378 23.73 39.93 -11.98
CA GLU A 378 22.44 39.91 -11.26
C GLU A 378 21.39 39.10 -12.02
N ILE A 379 21.32 39.27 -13.34
CA ILE A 379 20.43 38.51 -14.23
C ILE A 379 20.76 37.02 -14.16
N LEU A 380 22.04 36.66 -14.19
CA LEU A 380 22.50 35.26 -14.10
C LEU A 380 22.17 34.62 -12.75
N MET A 381 22.37 35.34 -11.64
CA MET A 381 22.03 34.87 -10.29
C MET A 381 20.52 34.63 -10.14
N GLU A 382 19.70 35.55 -10.65
CA GLU A 382 18.24 35.41 -10.64
C GLU A 382 17.77 34.27 -11.57
N GLU A 383 18.40 34.10 -12.74
CA GLU A 383 18.15 32.95 -13.62
C GLU A 383 18.48 31.63 -12.91
N MET A 384 19.61 31.56 -12.20
CA MET A 384 20.01 30.39 -11.42
C MET A 384 18.99 30.08 -10.31
N LEU A 385 18.62 31.06 -9.49
CA LEU A 385 17.60 30.88 -8.44
C LEU A 385 16.27 30.38 -9.01
N ARG A 386 15.83 31.00 -10.11
CA ARG A 386 14.59 30.62 -10.82
C ARG A 386 14.68 29.18 -11.34
N ALA A 387 15.79 28.81 -11.99
CA ALA A 387 16.02 27.46 -12.49
C ALA A 387 16.04 26.43 -11.36
N SER A 388 16.73 26.71 -10.25
CA SER A 388 16.80 25.84 -9.08
C SER A 388 15.45 25.65 -8.39
N ARG A 389 14.67 26.71 -8.23
CA ARG A 389 13.29 26.64 -7.71
C ARG A 389 12.38 25.83 -8.62
N LYS A 390 12.49 26.03 -9.94
CA LYS A 390 11.73 25.27 -10.94
C LYS A 390 12.06 23.77 -10.88
N ALA A 391 13.35 23.43 -10.81
CA ALA A 391 13.79 22.05 -10.66
C ALA A 391 13.29 21.41 -9.37
N ALA A 392 13.35 22.11 -8.24
CA ALA A 392 12.81 21.62 -6.97
C ALA A 392 11.30 21.33 -7.05
N LYS A 393 10.50 22.28 -7.57
CA LYS A 393 9.05 22.09 -7.74
C LYS A 393 8.71 20.93 -8.67
N ALA A 394 9.47 20.76 -9.76
CA ALA A 394 9.24 19.64 -10.66
C ALA A 394 9.65 18.28 -10.08
N SER A 395 10.71 18.22 -9.28
CA SER A 395 11.06 17.01 -8.53
C SER A 395 9.99 16.67 -7.48
N GLU A 396 9.43 17.66 -6.79
CA GLU A 396 8.33 17.45 -5.83
C GLU A 396 7.06 16.91 -6.52
N ALA A 397 6.66 17.52 -7.64
CA ALA A 397 5.54 17.04 -8.44
C ALA A 397 5.77 15.61 -8.96
N PHE A 398 7.00 15.30 -9.41
CA PHE A 398 7.35 13.96 -9.87
C PHE A 398 7.27 12.92 -8.75
N VAL A 399 7.76 13.23 -7.54
CA VAL A 399 7.62 12.33 -6.38
C VAL A 399 6.15 12.08 -6.06
N HIS A 400 5.33 13.13 -6.05
CA HIS A 400 3.89 12.98 -5.81
C HIS A 400 3.22 12.06 -6.85
N ASP A 401 3.51 12.25 -8.14
CA ASP A 401 2.99 11.38 -9.20
C ASP A 401 3.43 9.91 -9.00
N VAL A 402 4.68 9.68 -8.58
CA VAL A 402 5.20 8.33 -8.30
C VAL A 402 4.50 7.69 -7.10
N GLU A 403 4.25 8.46 -6.03
CA GLU A 403 3.53 7.96 -4.85
C GLU A 403 2.08 7.60 -5.17
N LEU A 404 1.38 8.42 -5.95
CA LEU A 404 0.03 8.11 -6.40
C LEU A 404 0.01 6.87 -7.31
N MET A 405 1.02 6.70 -8.16
CA MET A 405 1.16 5.49 -8.97
C MET A 405 1.44 4.26 -8.13
N TRP A 406 2.31 4.38 -7.12
CA TRP A 406 2.57 3.31 -6.17
C TRP A 406 1.30 2.92 -5.41
N LEU A 407 0.54 3.89 -4.89
CA LEU A 407 -0.76 3.64 -4.25
C LEU A 407 -1.71 2.93 -5.22
N ARG A 408 -1.85 3.43 -6.46
CA ARG A 408 -2.69 2.79 -7.48
C ARG A 408 -2.27 1.34 -7.77
N ALA A 409 -0.98 1.05 -7.78
CA ALA A 409 -0.49 -0.32 -7.92
C ALA A 409 -0.92 -1.19 -6.73
N GLN A 410 -0.90 -0.68 -5.50
CA GLN A 410 -1.43 -1.39 -4.33
C GLN A 410 -2.95 -1.62 -4.43
N LEU A 411 -3.71 -0.63 -4.91
CA LEU A 411 -5.16 -0.77 -5.12
C LEU A 411 -5.46 -1.86 -6.15
N ASN A 412 -4.77 -1.84 -7.30
CA ASN A 412 -4.90 -2.88 -8.33
C ASN A 412 -4.52 -4.26 -7.79
N ASN A 413 -3.40 -4.38 -7.07
CA ASN A 413 -2.99 -5.65 -6.47
C ASN A 413 -4.05 -6.19 -5.49
N SER A 414 -4.73 -5.31 -4.74
CA SER A 414 -5.85 -5.74 -3.88
C SER A 414 -7.01 -6.28 -4.69
N LEU A 415 -7.35 -5.67 -5.83
CA LEU A 415 -8.42 -6.16 -6.69
C LEU A 415 -8.05 -7.50 -7.32
N ASP A 416 -6.79 -7.67 -7.74
CA ASP A 416 -6.27 -8.94 -8.28
C ASP A 416 -6.39 -10.06 -7.24
N LEU A 417 -6.10 -9.77 -5.97
CA LEU A 417 -6.28 -10.73 -4.88
C LEU A 417 -7.76 -11.09 -4.67
N ASP A 418 -8.66 -10.11 -4.72
CA ASP A 418 -10.11 -10.34 -4.62
C ASP A 418 -10.60 -11.25 -5.76
N MET A 419 -10.12 -11.01 -6.98
CA MET A 419 -10.44 -11.84 -8.16
C MET A 419 -9.87 -13.26 -8.01
N GLN A 420 -8.63 -13.41 -7.54
CA GLN A 420 -8.01 -14.73 -7.30
C GLN A 420 -8.74 -15.53 -6.22
N VAL A 421 -9.19 -14.89 -5.15
CA VAL A 421 -10.03 -15.52 -4.12
C VAL A 421 -11.32 -16.02 -4.75
N SER A 422 -11.96 -15.20 -5.58
CA SER A 422 -13.21 -15.55 -6.28
C SER A 422 -13.01 -16.75 -7.22
N SER A 423 -11.96 -16.74 -8.05
CA SER A 423 -11.64 -17.87 -8.94
C SER A 423 -11.32 -19.14 -8.16
N THR A 424 -10.63 -19.03 -7.02
CA THR A 424 -10.33 -20.20 -6.16
C THR A 424 -11.61 -20.82 -5.59
N LEU A 425 -12.54 -19.99 -5.11
CA LEU A 425 -13.84 -20.44 -4.61
C LEU A 425 -14.62 -21.21 -5.70
N VAL A 426 -14.65 -20.66 -6.91
CA VAL A 426 -15.30 -21.29 -8.06
C VAL A 426 -14.62 -22.60 -8.47
N GLN A 427 -13.28 -22.64 -8.53
CA GLN A 427 -12.54 -23.85 -8.84
C GLN A 427 -12.83 -24.98 -7.84
N LYS A 428 -12.94 -24.64 -6.55
CA LYS A 428 -13.29 -25.60 -5.50
C LYS A 428 -14.73 -26.11 -5.65
N ALA A 429 -15.69 -25.21 -5.89
CA ALA A 429 -17.07 -25.61 -6.17
C ALA A 429 -17.18 -26.50 -7.41
N ALA A 430 -16.48 -26.16 -8.50
CA ALA A 430 -16.45 -26.95 -9.71
C ALA A 430 -15.80 -28.33 -9.49
N ALA A 431 -14.77 -28.43 -8.66
CA ALA A 431 -14.15 -29.72 -8.32
C ALA A 431 -15.14 -30.65 -7.59
N VAL A 432 -15.98 -30.11 -6.71
CA VAL A 432 -17.06 -30.87 -6.04
C VAL A 432 -18.05 -31.41 -7.07
N VAL A 433 -18.49 -30.57 -8.03
CA VAL A 433 -19.42 -31.00 -9.08
C VAL A 433 -18.81 -32.06 -10.00
N ARG A 434 -17.55 -31.93 -10.40
CA ARG A 434 -16.87 -32.95 -11.22
C ARG A 434 -16.77 -34.30 -10.51
N MET A 435 -16.62 -34.32 -9.19
CA MET A 435 -16.65 -35.57 -8.42
C MET A 435 -18.04 -36.22 -8.44
N ALA A 436 -19.11 -35.47 -8.66
CA ALA A 436 -20.47 -36.00 -8.83
C ALA A 436 -20.70 -36.59 -10.24
N GLU A 437 -19.93 -36.19 -11.25
CA GLU A 437 -20.04 -36.67 -12.64
C GLU A 437 -19.34 -38.02 -12.89
N VAL A 438 -18.33 -38.38 -12.08
CA VAL A 438 -17.55 -39.62 -12.27
C VAL A 438 -18.40 -40.86 -11.95
N GLU A 439 -18.43 -41.81 -12.90
CA GLU A 439 -19.32 -42.97 -12.93
C GLU A 439 -19.40 -43.80 -11.64
N LYS A 440 -20.62 -44.31 -11.44
CA LYS A 440 -21.20 -44.95 -10.26
C LYS A 440 -20.45 -46.18 -9.72
N ASP A 441 -19.52 -46.82 -10.42
CA ASP A 441 -19.10 -48.19 -10.07
C ASP A 441 -17.90 -48.30 -9.09
N GLN A 442 -17.20 -47.21 -8.76
CA GLN A 442 -16.16 -47.23 -7.70
C GLN A 442 -16.22 -46.08 -6.67
N MET A 443 -16.93 -44.99 -6.97
CA MET A 443 -17.00 -43.79 -6.11
C MET A 443 -18.30 -43.67 -5.29
N GLN A 444 -19.24 -44.62 -5.47
CA GLN A 444 -20.61 -44.60 -4.93
C GLN A 444 -20.75 -44.49 -3.41
N ARG A 445 -19.67 -44.60 -2.63
CA ARG A 445 -19.75 -44.51 -1.16
C ARG A 445 -19.46 -43.12 -0.61
N TRP A 446 -18.86 -42.22 -1.38
CA TRP A 446 -18.25 -41.00 -0.81
C TRP A 446 -18.43 -39.70 -1.62
N GLY A 447 -19.00 -39.78 -2.83
CA GLY A 447 -19.27 -38.61 -3.68
C GLY A 447 -20.55 -37.86 -3.31
N VAL A 448 -20.62 -36.58 -3.65
CA VAL A 448 -21.85 -35.79 -3.60
C VAL A 448 -22.77 -36.28 -4.72
N GLU A 449 -24.01 -36.68 -4.41
CA GLU A 449 -25.02 -36.94 -5.44
C GLU A 449 -25.66 -35.60 -5.86
N MET A 450 -25.51 -35.21 -7.12
CA MET A 450 -26.20 -34.06 -7.71
C MET A 450 -27.12 -34.53 -8.84
N SER A 451 -28.28 -33.88 -9.01
CA SER A 451 -29.16 -34.17 -10.14
C SER A 451 -28.55 -33.63 -11.44
N ALA A 452 -28.95 -34.20 -12.59
CA ALA A 452 -28.50 -33.71 -13.89
C ALA A 452 -28.89 -32.24 -14.11
N ASP A 453 -30.06 -31.82 -13.62
CA ASP A 453 -30.54 -30.45 -13.70
C ASP A 453 -29.68 -29.49 -12.85
N ASP A 454 -29.27 -29.92 -11.64
CA ASP A 454 -28.39 -29.13 -10.78
C ASP A 454 -26.98 -28.99 -11.38
N ILE A 455 -26.44 -30.06 -11.97
CA ILE A 455 -25.15 -30.03 -12.69
C ILE A 455 -25.23 -29.04 -13.85
N GLN A 456 -26.28 -29.11 -14.67
CA GLN A 456 -26.47 -28.17 -15.78
C GLN A 456 -26.57 -26.72 -15.28
N LYS A 457 -27.28 -26.49 -14.17
CA LYS A 457 -27.38 -25.16 -13.57
C LYS A 457 -26.03 -24.64 -13.09
N VAL A 458 -25.20 -25.48 -12.45
CA VAL A 458 -23.83 -25.09 -12.07
C VAL A 458 -22.99 -24.76 -13.30
N ASN A 459 -23.06 -25.57 -14.35
CA ASN A 459 -22.33 -25.31 -15.59
C ASN A 459 -22.69 -23.96 -16.21
N ASN A 460 -23.98 -23.59 -16.24
CA ASN A 460 -24.42 -22.28 -16.70
C ASN A 460 -23.85 -21.14 -15.82
N MET A 461 -23.80 -21.31 -14.50
CA MET A 461 -23.20 -20.30 -13.60
C MET A 461 -21.67 -20.21 -13.78
N LEU A 462 -21.00 -21.33 -14.06
CA LEU A 462 -19.56 -21.35 -14.37
C LEU A 462 -19.25 -20.62 -15.68
N GLU A 463 -20.11 -20.70 -16.68
CA GLU A 463 -19.99 -19.92 -17.92
C GLU A 463 -20.14 -18.42 -17.64
N GLN A 464 -21.16 -18.01 -16.90
CA GLN A 464 -21.33 -16.60 -16.49
C GLN A 464 -20.13 -16.07 -15.71
N PHE A 465 -19.53 -16.89 -14.85
CA PHE A 465 -18.32 -16.50 -14.11
C PHE A 465 -17.13 -16.27 -15.04
N LYS A 466 -16.98 -17.05 -16.11
CA LYS A 466 -15.91 -16.84 -17.10
C LYS A 466 -16.10 -15.54 -17.88
N ASP A 467 -17.34 -15.22 -18.25
CA ASP A 467 -17.64 -13.93 -18.90
C ASP A 467 -17.24 -12.75 -17.99
N LEU A 468 -17.51 -12.87 -16.67
CA LEU A 468 -17.08 -11.87 -15.69
C LEU A 468 -15.55 -11.80 -15.53
N GLU A 469 -14.84 -12.92 -15.65
CA GLU A 469 -13.38 -12.97 -15.63
C GLU A 469 -12.78 -12.28 -16.88
N GLU A 470 -13.37 -12.48 -18.05
CA GLU A 470 -12.99 -11.78 -19.29
C GLU A 470 -13.26 -10.27 -19.19
N ASP A 471 -14.43 -9.88 -18.66
CA ASP A 471 -14.76 -8.48 -18.38
C ASP A 471 -13.72 -7.85 -17.45
N ALA A 472 -13.35 -8.54 -16.37
CA ALA A 472 -12.35 -8.08 -15.41
C ALA A 472 -10.96 -7.92 -16.03
N GLN A 473 -10.55 -8.85 -16.89
CA GLN A 473 -9.28 -8.76 -17.64
C GLN A 473 -9.27 -7.62 -18.66
N SER A 474 -10.44 -7.23 -19.17
CA SER A 474 -10.59 -6.12 -20.12
C SER A 474 -10.67 -4.73 -19.47
N ALA A 475 -10.92 -4.68 -18.15
CA ALA A 475 -11.09 -3.44 -17.39
C ALA A 475 -9.80 -2.60 -17.36
N ASN A 476 -9.90 -1.32 -17.69
CA ASN A 476 -8.74 -0.41 -17.76
C ASN A 476 -8.76 0.66 -16.67
N ALA A 477 -9.93 1.01 -16.14
CA ALA A 477 -10.07 1.91 -15.02
C ALA A 477 -10.14 1.16 -13.68
N LEU A 478 -9.71 1.82 -12.60
CA LEU A 478 -9.74 1.24 -11.26
C LEU A 478 -11.18 0.92 -10.82
N ASN A 479 -12.13 1.82 -11.09
CA ASN A 479 -13.54 1.63 -10.74
C ASN A 479 -14.20 0.50 -11.56
N GLU A 480 -13.82 0.34 -12.84
CA GLU A 480 -14.27 -0.79 -13.67
C GLU A 480 -13.76 -2.12 -13.11
N MET A 481 -12.47 -2.18 -12.78
CA MET A 481 -11.84 -3.37 -12.21
C MET A 481 -12.43 -3.71 -10.85
N ALA A 482 -12.69 -2.69 -10.01
CA ALA A 482 -13.38 -2.89 -8.74
C ALA A 482 -14.78 -3.47 -8.98
N SER A 483 -15.57 -2.87 -9.88
CA SER A 483 -16.89 -3.37 -10.27
C SER A 483 -16.85 -4.84 -10.70
N ALA A 484 -15.94 -5.19 -11.60
CA ALA A 484 -15.78 -6.55 -12.08
C ALA A 484 -15.38 -7.52 -10.95
N ALA A 485 -14.44 -7.12 -10.09
CA ALA A 485 -14.00 -7.94 -8.96
C ALA A 485 -15.13 -8.24 -7.96
N ALA A 486 -16.03 -7.30 -7.67
CA ALA A 486 -17.18 -7.61 -6.81
C ALA A 486 -18.20 -8.50 -7.51
N LYS A 487 -18.48 -8.31 -8.81
CA LYS A 487 -19.37 -9.20 -9.56
C LYS A 487 -18.83 -10.63 -9.59
N MET A 488 -17.53 -10.80 -9.81
CA MET A 488 -16.87 -12.10 -9.72
C MET A 488 -17.03 -12.69 -8.31
N LYS A 489 -16.80 -11.90 -7.26
CA LYS A 489 -16.95 -12.36 -5.87
C LYS A 489 -18.38 -12.79 -5.57
N GLU A 490 -19.37 -12.00 -6.00
CA GLU A 490 -20.78 -12.33 -5.85
C GLU A 490 -21.14 -13.63 -6.57
N ALA A 491 -20.75 -13.79 -7.84
CA ALA A 491 -20.98 -15.01 -8.61
C ALA A 491 -20.28 -16.23 -7.97
N ALA A 492 -19.05 -16.07 -7.48
CA ALA A 492 -18.34 -17.13 -6.76
C ALA A 492 -19.06 -17.56 -5.48
N LEU A 493 -19.59 -16.60 -4.72
CA LEU A 493 -20.38 -16.88 -3.52
C LEU A 493 -21.72 -17.55 -3.84
N GLN A 494 -22.38 -17.16 -4.94
CA GLN A 494 -23.60 -17.82 -5.41
C GLN A 494 -23.34 -19.27 -5.82
N ILE A 495 -22.30 -19.52 -6.63
CA ILE A 495 -21.91 -20.87 -7.08
C ILE A 495 -21.58 -21.75 -5.87
N THR A 496 -20.72 -21.28 -4.97
CA THR A 496 -20.32 -22.06 -3.77
C THR A 496 -21.51 -22.35 -2.87
N THR A 497 -22.42 -21.39 -2.68
CA THR A 497 -23.63 -21.59 -1.85
C THR A 497 -24.59 -22.58 -2.50
N PHE A 498 -24.82 -22.48 -3.80
CA PHE A 498 -25.67 -23.42 -4.53
C PHE A 498 -25.13 -24.86 -4.47
N VAL A 499 -23.83 -25.05 -4.69
CA VAL A 499 -23.20 -26.38 -4.57
C VAL A 499 -23.36 -26.93 -3.16
N GLU A 500 -23.11 -26.14 -2.12
CA GLU A 500 -23.31 -26.55 -0.73
C GLU A 500 -24.77 -26.87 -0.36
N GLU A 501 -25.75 -26.26 -1.03
CA GLU A 501 -27.17 -26.55 -0.83
C GLU A 501 -27.57 -27.87 -1.50
N CYS A 502 -27.04 -28.14 -2.68
CA CYS A 502 -27.23 -29.40 -3.38
C CYS A 502 -26.64 -30.58 -2.59
N GLU A 503 -25.48 -30.38 -1.95
CA GLU A 503 -24.88 -31.41 -1.07
C GLU A 503 -25.77 -31.84 0.10
N LYS A 504 -26.73 -31.01 0.51
CA LYS A 504 -27.57 -31.26 1.70
C LYS A 504 -28.87 -31.98 1.38
N GLN A 505 -29.31 -32.00 0.12
CA GLN A 505 -30.59 -32.61 -0.21
C GLN A 505 -30.40 -34.12 -0.32
N PRO A 506 -30.96 -34.93 0.59
CA PRO A 506 -30.96 -36.37 0.38
C PRO A 506 -31.80 -36.64 -0.86
N THR A 507 -31.20 -37.30 -1.85
CA THR A 507 -31.89 -37.80 -3.03
C THR A 507 -33.07 -38.65 -2.54
N ARG A 508 -34.28 -38.11 -2.61
CA ARG A 508 -35.50 -38.88 -2.32
C ARG A 508 -35.57 -39.97 -3.39
N ARG A 509 -35.14 -41.17 -3.02
CA ARG A 509 -35.29 -42.38 -3.82
C ARG A 509 -36.72 -42.88 -3.74
#